data_AF-A0A6N8ZW23-F1
#
_entry.id   AF-A0A6N8ZW23-F1
#
_cell.length_a   1.000
_cell.length_b   1.000
_cell.length_c   1.000
_cell.angle_alpha   90.00
_cell.angle_beta   90.00
_cell.angle_gamma   90.00
#
_symmetry.space_group_name_H-M   'P 1'
#
loop_
_entity.id
_entity.type
_entity.pdbx_description
1 polymer ?
#
loop_
_entity_poly.entity_id
_entity_poly.type
_entity_poly.pdbx_seq_one_letter_code
_entity_poly.pdbx_strand_id
1 'polypeptide(L)'
;LLGSDAKYIGVMGSRRTHRKRVERLKGAGFPDDQIDRIHGPVGLDIGAEQPGEVAISILAEMIQIRYGSGTGESLVGRKGRIHLQRTEDAGDL
;
A
#
# COMPACT_ATOMS: atom_id res chain seq x y z
N LEU A 1 -11.44 -2.19 10.93
CA LEU A 1 -10.22 -2.25 10.10
C LEU A 1 -9.04 -1.55 10.78
N LEU A 2 -9.17 -0.29 11.22
CA LEU A 2 -8.04 0.42 11.86
C LEU A 2 -7.50 -0.27 13.13
N GLY A 3 -8.37 -0.91 13.92
CA GLY A 3 -7.98 -1.70 15.09
C GLY A 3 -7.74 -3.20 14.82
N SER A 4 -7.65 -3.64 13.56
CA SER A 4 -7.37 -5.06 13.22
C SER A 4 -5.92 -5.28 12.81
N ASP A 5 -5.50 -6.54 12.78
CA ASP A 5 -4.16 -6.98 12.35
C ASP A 5 -3.97 -7.05 10.82
N ALA A 6 -4.90 -6.48 10.05
CA ALA A 6 -4.80 -6.41 8.61
C ALA A 6 -3.48 -5.75 8.18
N LYS A 7 -2.63 -6.49 7.45
CA LYS A 7 -1.33 -5.99 6.97
C LYS A 7 -1.47 -4.93 5.86
N TYR A 8 -2.67 -4.75 5.31
CA TYR A 8 -2.94 -3.78 4.25
C TYR A 8 -4.36 -3.20 4.38
N ILE A 9 -4.48 -1.87 4.32
CA ILE A 9 -5.77 -1.15 4.34
C ILE A 9 -5.80 -0.21 3.13
N GLY A 10 -6.18 -0.76 1.98
CA GLY A 10 -6.36 0.01 0.75
C GLY A 10 -7.72 0.70 0.69
N VAL A 11 -7.75 1.95 0.23
CA VAL A 11 -9.02 2.65 0.01
C VAL A 11 -9.02 3.48 -1.27
N MET A 12 -10.00 3.20 -2.12
CA MET A 12 -10.23 3.93 -3.36
C MET A 12 -10.66 5.39 -3.15
N GLY A 13 -10.50 6.17 -4.23
CA GLY A 13 -10.93 7.57 -4.34
C GLY A 13 -9.78 8.52 -4.60
N SER A 14 -10.12 9.75 -5.00
CA SER A 14 -9.14 10.81 -5.28
C SER A 14 -8.29 11.16 -4.06
N ARG A 15 -7.12 11.79 -4.28
CA ARG A 15 -6.29 12.37 -3.21
C ARG A 15 -7.09 13.32 -2.30
N ARG A 16 -8.00 14.11 -2.89
CA ARG A 16 -8.90 15.01 -2.13
C ARG A 16 -9.83 14.22 -1.21
N THR A 17 -10.41 13.12 -1.69
CA THR A 17 -11.29 12.24 -0.90
C THR A 17 -10.51 11.58 0.24
N HIS A 18 -9.30 11.10 -0.03
CA HIS A 18 -8.43 10.52 0.99
C HIS A 18 -8.10 11.54 2.10
N ARG A 19 -7.70 12.77 1.76
CA ARG A 19 -7.43 13.82 2.77
C ARG A 19 -8.64 14.10 3.67
N LYS A 20 -9.84 14.23 3.09
CA LYS A 20 -11.08 14.40 3.87
C LYS A 20 -11.36 13.21 4.79
N ARG A 21 -11.01 12.00 4.35
CA ARG A 21 -11.14 10.79 5.18
C ARG A 21 -10.20 10.85 6.38
N VAL A 22 -8.94 11.24 6.17
CA VAL A 22 -7.95 11.45 7.23
C VAL A 22 -8.44 12.49 8.23
N GLU A 23 -8.89 13.66 7.76
CA GLU A 23 -9.47 14.71 8.62
C GLU A 23 -10.63 14.19 9.48
N ARG A 24 -11.56 13.45 8.88
CA ARG A 24 -12.70 12.86 9.60
C ARG A 24 -12.27 11.82 10.65
N LEU A 25 -11.27 11.00 10.34
CA LEU A 25 -10.76 9.98 11.27
C LEU A 25 -10.03 10.63 12.45
N LYS A 26 -9.20 11.65 12.20
CA LYS A 26 -8.57 12.44 13.26
C LYS A 26 -9.63 13.11 14.16
N GLY A 27 -10.65 13.72 13.55
CA GLY A 27 -11.76 14.33 14.30
C GLY A 27 -12.60 13.33 15.11
N ALA A 28 -12.56 12.05 14.76
CA ALA A 28 -13.18 10.96 15.51
C ALA A 28 -12.26 10.35 16.59
N GLY A 29 -11.05 10.88 16.78
CA GLY A 29 -10.12 10.45 17.82
C GLY A 29 -9.25 9.24 17.45
N PHE A 30 -9.17 8.85 16.18
CA PHE A 30 -8.23 7.81 15.77
C PHE A 30 -6.79 8.35 15.82
N PRO A 31 -5.84 7.58 16.38
CA PRO A 31 -4.45 8.00 16.44
C PRO A 31 -3.79 7.95 15.05
N ASP A 32 -2.76 8.77 14.88
CA ASP A 32 -2.10 8.97 13.58
C ASP A 32 -1.47 7.66 13.06
N ASP A 33 -0.89 6.84 13.94
CA ASP A 33 -0.31 5.53 13.60
C ASP A 33 -1.33 4.56 12.96
N GLN A 34 -2.58 4.59 13.41
CA GLN A 34 -3.65 3.80 12.80
C GLN A 34 -4.07 4.38 11.45
N ILE A 35 -4.13 5.70 11.33
CA ILE A 35 -4.55 6.38 10.10
C ILE A 35 -3.48 6.21 9.01
N ASP A 36 -2.21 6.26 9.37
CA ASP A 36 -1.06 6.13 8.45
C ASP A 36 -0.97 4.74 7.81
N ARG A 37 -1.68 3.74 8.35
CA ARG A 37 -1.85 2.42 7.71
C ARG A 37 -2.75 2.42 6.48
N ILE A 38 -3.44 3.54 6.19
CA ILE A 38 -4.37 3.64 5.06
C ILE A 38 -3.62 4.01 3.78
N HIS A 39 -3.69 3.13 2.77
CA HIS A 39 -3.20 3.38 1.42
C HIS A 39 -4.27 4.06 0.58
N GLY A 40 -4.11 5.35 0.27
CA GLY A 40 -5.10 6.13 -0.46
C GLY A 40 -4.53 7.31 -1.27
N PRO A 41 -4.79 7.40 -2.59
CA PRO A 41 -5.45 6.41 -3.43
C PRO A 41 -4.71 5.07 -3.42
N VAL A 42 -5.47 3.99 -3.50
CA VAL A 42 -4.95 2.62 -3.45
C VAL A 42 -4.29 2.22 -4.77
N GLY A 43 -3.24 1.39 -4.70
CA GLY A 43 -2.55 0.82 -5.85
C GLY A 43 -1.31 1.59 -6.30
N LEU A 44 -0.45 0.91 -7.07
CA LEU A 44 0.73 1.53 -7.66
C LEU A 44 0.37 2.43 -8.85
N ASP A 45 1.18 3.48 -9.04
CA ASP A 45 1.05 4.34 -10.22
C ASP A 45 1.63 3.65 -11.46
N ILE A 46 0.75 2.95 -12.18
CA ILE A 46 1.08 2.26 -13.43
C ILE A 46 0.37 2.89 -14.64
N GLY A 47 -0.24 4.06 -14.48
CA GLY A 47 -1.10 4.68 -15.51
C GLY A 47 -2.41 3.93 -15.77
N ALA A 48 -2.95 3.23 -14.77
CA ALA A 48 -4.19 2.46 -14.90
C ALA A 48 -5.42 3.35 -15.16
N GLU A 49 -6.20 3.02 -16.19
CA GLU A 49 -7.46 3.69 -16.53
C GLU A 49 -8.66 2.74 -16.48
N GLN A 50 -8.45 1.48 -16.87
CA GLN A 50 -9.50 0.47 -16.91
C GLN A 50 -9.64 -0.26 -15.58
N PRO A 51 -10.84 -0.78 -15.23
CA PRO A 51 -11.05 -1.50 -13.98
C PRO A 51 -10.08 -2.68 -13.76
N GLY A 52 -9.73 -3.41 -14.83
CA GLY A 52 -8.75 -4.49 -14.75
C GLY A 52 -7.34 -4.02 -14.42
N GLU A 53 -6.94 -2.87 -14.98
CA GLU A 53 -5.63 -2.26 -14.72
C GLU A 53 -5.55 -1.73 -13.28
N VAL A 54 -6.63 -1.11 -12.80
CA VAL A 54 -6.74 -0.68 -11.40
C VAL A 54 -6.67 -1.87 -10.45
N ALA A 55 -7.31 -3.00 -10.78
CA ALA A 55 -7.19 -4.21 -9.97
C ALA A 55 -5.74 -4.71 -9.91
N ILE A 56 -5.03 -4.71 -11.05
CA ILE A 56 -3.61 -5.11 -11.11
C ILE A 56 -2.75 -4.16 -10.28
N SER A 57 -2.99 -2.85 -10.34
CA SER A 57 -2.21 -1.87 -9.57
C SER A 57 -2.36 -2.07 -8.05
N ILE A 58 -3.57 -2.41 -7.59
CA ILE A 58 -3.87 -2.73 -6.18
C ILE A 58 -3.18 -4.03 -5.77
N LEU A 59 -3.29 -5.09 -6.58
CA LEU A 59 -2.65 -6.37 -6.28
C LEU A 59 -1.11 -6.24 -6.23
N ALA A 60 -0.52 -5.42 -7.10
CA ALA A 60 0.90 -5.14 -7.09
C ALA A 60 1.34 -4.42 -5.81
N GLU A 61 0.60 -3.40 -5.35
CA GLU A 61 0.87 -2.72 -4.07
C GLU A 61 0.75 -3.70 -2.89
N MET A 62 -0.30 -4.51 -2.85
CA MET A 62 -0.49 -5.52 -1.79
C MET A 62 0.70 -6.49 -1.70
N ILE A 63 1.23 -6.93 -2.84
CA ILE A 63 2.40 -7.82 -2.90
C ILE A 63 3.65 -7.09 -2.38
N GLN A 64 3.88 -5.84 -2.80
CA GLN A 64 5.01 -5.04 -2.33
C GLN A 64 4.99 -4.88 -0.80
N ILE A 65 3.81 -4.60 -0.23
CA ILE A 65 3.64 -4.47 1.22
C ILE A 65 3.82 -5.80 1.93
N ARG A 66 3.26 -6.89 1.39
CA ARG A 66 3.43 -8.24 1.95
C ARG A 66 4.90 -8.64 2.07
N TYR A 67 5.72 -8.26 1.09
CA TYR A 67 7.15 -8.55 1.10
C TYR A 67 8.01 -7.47 1.76
N GLY A 68 7.41 -6.34 2.17
CA GLY A 68 8.13 -5.19 2.74
C GLY A 68 9.26 -4.65 1.85
N SER A 69 9.20 -4.92 0.54
CA SER A 69 10.30 -4.70 -0.40
C SER A 69 9.81 -4.61 -1.84
N GLY A 70 10.70 -4.16 -2.73
CA GLY A 70 10.37 -3.85 -4.13
C GLY A 70 10.01 -2.37 -4.31
N THR A 71 10.27 -1.83 -5.49
CA THR A 71 10.02 -0.40 -5.80
C THR A 71 8.82 -0.17 -6.70
N GLY A 72 8.28 -1.22 -7.34
CA GLY A 72 7.24 -1.08 -8.37
C GLY A 72 7.77 -0.56 -9.73
N GLU A 73 9.07 -0.29 -9.83
CA GLU A 73 9.71 0.18 -11.06
C GLU A 73 10.08 -0.99 -11.98
N SER A 74 10.33 -0.69 -13.26
CA SER A 74 10.80 -1.67 -14.24
C SER A 74 12.12 -2.33 -13.82
N LEU A 75 12.21 -3.64 -14.00
CA LEU A 75 13.48 -4.39 -13.83
C LEU A 75 14.43 -4.21 -15.01
N VAL A 76 13.94 -3.75 -16.18
CA VAL A 76 14.78 -3.53 -17.36
C VAL A 76 15.81 -2.45 -17.04
N GLY A 77 17.09 -2.79 -17.20
CA GLY A 77 18.21 -1.87 -16.91
C GLY A 77 18.60 -1.77 -15.42
N ARG A 78 17.88 -2.44 -14.52
CA ARG A 78 18.24 -2.50 -13.10
C ARG A 78 19.45 -3.42 -12.90
N LYS A 79 20.46 -2.92 -12.18
CA LYS A 79 21.64 -3.71 -11.78
C LYS A 79 21.41 -4.36 -10.42
N GLY A 80 22.08 -5.49 -10.18
CA GLY A 80 22.06 -6.19 -8.90
C GLY A 80 21.01 -7.30 -8.82
N ARG A 81 20.68 -7.72 -7.59
CA ARG A 81 19.76 -8.84 -7.34
C ARG A 81 18.31 -8.40 -7.55
N ILE A 82 17.53 -9.25 -8.24
CA ILE A 82 16.10 -9.02 -8.47
C ILE A 82 15.30 -9.23 -7.17
N HIS A 83 15.71 -10.21 -6.36
CA HIS A 83 15.10 -10.49 -5.06
C HIS A 83 16.10 -10.17 -3.95
N LEU A 84 15.74 -9.19 -3.12
CA LEU A 84 16.36 -9.03 -1.81
C LEU A 84 15.90 -10.23 -0.99
N GLN A 85 16.83 -11.10 -0.58
CA GLN A 85 16.50 -12.17 0.34
C GLN A 85 15.97 -11.53 1.63
N ARG A 86 14.85 -12.06 2.11
CA ARG A 86 14.29 -11.77 3.42
C ARG A 86 15.43 -11.86 4.45
N THR A 87 15.70 -10.81 5.21
CA THR A 87 16.35 -10.99 6.51
C THR A 87 15.36 -11.80 7.35
N GLU A 88 15.71 -13.05 7.63
CA GLU A 88 14.92 -14.01 8.40
C GLU A 88 14.82 -13.57 9.88
N ASP A 89 14.27 -12.39 10.16
CA ASP A 89 14.20 -11.84 11.54
C ASP A 89 12.86 -11.19 11.90
N ALA A 90 11.80 -11.46 11.15
CA ALA A 90 10.43 -11.16 11.59
C ALA A 90 9.62 -12.45 11.53
N GLY A 91 9.81 -13.27 12.56
CA GLY A 91 9.21 -14.59 12.72
C GLY A 91 7.68 -14.55 12.74
N ASP A 92 7.14 -15.74 12.50
CA ASP A 92 5.77 -16.13 12.79
C ASP A 92 5.29 -15.57 14.14
N LEU A 93 4.42 -14.54 14.08
CA LEU A 93 3.38 -14.20 15.06
C LEU A 93 2.24 -13.48 14.33
#